data_AF-A0A3N7H3D6-F1
#
_entry.id   AF-A0A3N7H3D6-F1
#
_cell.length_a   1.000
_cell.length_b   1.000
_cell.length_c   1.000
_cell.angle_alpha   90.00
_cell.angle_beta   90.00
_cell.angle_gamma   90.00
#
_symmetry.space_group_name_H-M   'P 1'
#
loop_
_entity.id
_entity.type
_entity.pdbx_description
1 polymer ?
#
loop_
_entity_poly.entity_id
_entity_poly.type
_entity_poly.pdbx_seq_one_letter_code
_entity_poly.pdbx_strand_id
1 'polypeptide(L)'
;MSPIRSTAYLADVIQQVANGQSYIDAGLMSPAFLQKLKLQEQAFSCFSYREQEIADYLKRGISLHTISKKLNIAYTTVATYRDRILKKTKVSSTTEFIRLSLDIEAIRYQAETYDLPFG
;
A
#
# COMPACT_ATOMS: atom_id res chain seq x y z
N MET A 1 21.73 11.44 14.88
CA MET A 1 21.33 12.09 16.15
C MET A 1 19.83 11.93 16.28
N SER A 2 19.37 10.97 17.10
CA SER A 2 17.95 10.71 17.28
C SER A 2 17.31 11.88 18.04
N PRO A 3 16.28 12.56 17.52
CA PRO A 3 15.66 13.67 18.22
C PRO A 3 14.95 13.15 19.47
N ILE A 4 15.09 13.89 20.56
CA ILE A 4 14.36 13.66 21.82
C ILE A 4 12.87 13.76 21.49
N ARG A 5 12.17 12.62 21.53
CA ARG A 5 10.75 12.53 21.18
C ARG A 5 9.91 13.12 22.31
N SER A 6 9.34 14.30 22.06
CA SER A 6 8.39 14.94 22.97
C SER A 6 7.24 13.99 23.31
N THR A 7 6.71 14.06 24.53
CA THR A 7 5.51 13.31 24.94
C THR A 7 4.32 13.58 24.01
N ALA A 8 4.23 14.79 23.45
CA ALA A 8 3.22 15.14 22.46
C ALA A 8 3.34 14.32 21.16
N TYR A 9 4.57 14.02 20.72
CA TYR A 9 4.81 13.19 19.53
C TYR A 9 4.36 11.74 19.75
N LEU A 10 4.65 11.17 20.92
CA LEU A 10 4.20 9.81 21.25
C LEU A 10 2.68 9.71 21.35
N ALA A 11 2.02 10.70 21.93
CA ALA A 11 0.55 10.73 21.99
C ALA A 11 -0.07 10.73 20.59
N ASP A 12 0.48 11.51 19.66
CA ASP A 12 0.01 11.59 18.29
C ASP A 12 0.22 10.29 17.51
N VAL A 13 1.39 9.66 17.67
CA VAL A 13 1.70 8.34 17.11
C VAL A 13 0.75 7.26 17.66
N ILE A 14 0.49 7.26 18.97
CA ILE A 14 -0.44 6.30 19.58
C ILE A 14 -1.85 6.49 19.02
N GLN A 15 -2.29 7.74 18.80
CA GLN A 15 -3.58 8.01 18.17
C GLN A 15 -3.64 7.52 16.72
N GLN A 16 -2.59 7.72 15.94
CA GLN A 16 -2.51 7.20 14.57
C GLN A 16 -2.63 5.66 14.54
N VAL A 17 -1.88 4.97 15.39
CA VAL A 17 -1.93 3.50 15.49
C VAL A 17 -3.30 3.02 15.99
N ALA A 18 -3.88 3.70 16.98
CA ALA A 18 -5.22 3.39 17.49
C ALA A 18 -6.32 3.55 16.43
N ASN A 19 -6.15 4.49 15.49
CA ASN A 19 -7.02 4.69 14.34
C ASN A 19 -6.73 3.73 13.18
N GLY A 20 -5.83 2.76 13.36
CA GLY A 20 -5.48 1.75 12.36
C GLY A 20 -4.52 2.26 11.28
N GLN A 21 -3.89 3.42 11.47
CA GLN A 21 -2.85 3.90 10.57
C GLN A 21 -1.51 3.24 10.89
N SER A 22 -0.74 2.99 9.83
CA SER A 22 0.60 2.40 9.95
C SER A 22 1.62 3.48 10.32
N TYR A 23 2.26 3.30 11.47
CA TYR A 23 3.40 4.10 11.91
C TYR A 23 4.65 3.25 11.93
N ILE A 24 5.74 3.74 11.34
CA ILE A 24 7.03 3.05 11.40
C ILE A 24 8.07 3.93 12.08
N ASP A 25 8.59 3.40 13.17
CA ASP A 25 9.69 3.98 13.91
C ASP A 25 11.00 3.91 13.11
N ALA A 26 11.75 5.01 13.02
CA ALA A 26 13.05 5.04 12.35
C ALA A 26 14.05 4.01 12.92
N GLY A 27 13.95 3.65 14.21
CA GLY A 27 14.75 2.62 14.86
C GLY A 27 14.30 1.18 14.56
N LEU A 28 13.09 0.98 14.02
CA LEU A 28 12.57 -0.32 13.59
C LEU A 28 12.80 -0.60 12.09
N MET A 29 13.35 0.36 11.35
CA MET A 29 13.74 0.24 9.94
C MET A 29 15.00 -0.62 9.76
N SER A 30 14.92 -1.89 10.16
CA SER A 30 16.00 -2.84 9.91
C SER A 30 16.22 -3.08 8.40
N PRO A 31 17.43 -3.44 7.96
CA PRO A 31 17.67 -3.78 6.54
C PRO A 31 16.74 -4.85 6.00
N ALA A 32 16.37 -5.84 6.83
CA ALA A 32 15.42 -6.88 6.46
C ALA A 32 13.99 -6.35 6.28
N PHE A 33 13.58 -5.42 7.14
CA PHE A 33 12.29 -4.75 7.02
C PHE A 33 12.23 -3.88 5.76
N LEU A 34 13.25 -3.07 5.50
CA LEU A 34 13.38 -2.27 4.28
C LEU A 34 13.41 -3.14 3.02
N GLN A 35 14.11 -4.28 3.03
CA GLN A 35 14.12 -5.22 1.92
C GLN A 35 12.73 -5.79 1.65
N LYS A 36 11.99 -6.18 2.70
CA LYS A 36 10.61 -6.66 2.57
C LYS A 36 9.72 -5.60 1.95
N LEU A 37 9.84 -4.35 2.39
CA LEU A 37 9.10 -3.22 1.81
C LEU A 37 9.44 -3.00 0.34
N LYS A 38 10.72 -3.00 -0.02
CA LYS A 38 11.18 -2.84 -1.42
C LYS A 38 10.63 -3.95 -2.31
N LEU A 39 10.61 -5.20 -1.83
CA LEU A 39 9.99 -6.32 -2.56
C LEU A 39 8.48 -6.15 -2.73
N GLN A 40 7.80 -5.59 -1.72
CA GLN A 40 6.38 -5.30 -1.82
C GLN A 40 6.12 -4.17 -2.82
N GLU A 41 6.87 -3.07 -2.79
CA GLU A 41 6.77 -1.99 -3.80
C GLU A 41 7.04 -2.48 -5.22
N GLN A 42 8.06 -3.33 -5.39
CA GLN A 42 8.36 -3.95 -6.68
C GLN A 42 7.19 -4.77 -7.24
N ALA A 43 6.35 -5.35 -6.38
CA ALA A 43 5.16 -6.07 -6.83
C ALA A 43 4.13 -5.13 -7.48
N PHE A 44 4.03 -3.89 -7.01
CA PHE A 44 3.14 -2.86 -7.58
C PHE A 44 3.72 -2.24 -8.86
N SER A 45 5.05 -2.10 -8.97
CA SER A 45 5.68 -1.59 -10.20
C SER A 45 5.63 -2.57 -11.38
N CYS A 46 5.34 -3.86 -11.13
CA CYS A 46 5.20 -4.90 -12.16
C CYS A 46 3.79 -4.99 -12.79
N PHE A 47 2.89 -4.04 -12.50
CA PHE A 47 1.56 -4.02 -13.09
C PHE A 47 1.60 -3.55 -14.55
N SER A 48 0.88 -4.26 -15.40
CA SER A 48 0.53 -3.73 -16.73
C SER A 48 -0.38 -2.52 -16.58
N TYR A 49 -0.47 -1.69 -17.62
CA TYR A 49 -1.34 -0.50 -17.62
C TYR A 49 -2.78 -0.81 -17.18
N ARG A 50 -3.36 -1.92 -17.66
CA ARG A 50 -4.72 -2.33 -17.29
C ARG A 50 -4.83 -2.85 -15.86
N GLU A 51 -3.81 -3.54 -15.36
CA GLU A 51 -3.78 -3.96 -13.95
C GLU A 51 -3.65 -2.75 -13.03
N GLN A 52 -2.83 -1.76 -13.41
CA GLN A 52 -2.68 -0.52 -12.66
C GLN A 52 -4.00 0.26 -12.59
N GLU A 53 -4.67 0.44 -13.72
CA GLU A 53 -5.96 1.13 -13.79
C GLU A 53 -7.02 0.46 -12.91
N ILE A 54 -7.12 -0.87 -12.95
CA ILE A 54 -8.06 -1.63 -12.11
C ILE A 54 -7.64 -1.58 -10.63
N ALA A 55 -6.35 -1.71 -10.33
CA ALA A 55 -5.81 -1.59 -8.99
C ALA A 55 -6.21 -0.25 -8.34
N ASP A 56 -6.13 0.87 -9.08
CA ASP A 56 -6.49 2.19 -8.55
C ASP A 56 -7.99 2.31 -8.23
N TYR A 57 -8.86 1.64 -8.99
CA TYR A 57 -10.27 1.53 -8.60
C TYR A 57 -10.49 0.64 -7.37
N LEU A 58 -9.75 -0.47 -7.26
CA LEU A 58 -9.84 -1.38 -6.11
C LEU A 58 -9.40 -0.69 -4.81
N LYS A 59 -8.30 0.08 -4.82
CA LYS A 59 -7.84 0.87 -3.67
C LYS A 59 -8.91 1.84 -3.15
N ARG A 60 -9.75 2.35 -4.05
CA ARG A 60 -10.88 3.24 -3.75
C ARG A 60 -12.16 2.51 -3.31
N GLY A 61 -12.11 1.19 -3.15
CA GLY A 61 -13.24 0.36 -2.75
C GLY A 61 -14.32 0.20 -3.83
N ILE A 62 -14.02 0.48 -5.09
CA ILE A 62 -15.01 0.38 -6.18
C ILE A 62 -15.25 -1.09 -6.53
N SER A 63 -16.52 -1.48 -6.61
CA SER A 63 -16.90 -2.87 -6.95
C SER A 63 -16.50 -3.26 -8.38
N LEU A 64 -16.19 -4.54 -8.61
CA LEU A 64 -15.82 -5.06 -9.93
C LEU A 64 -16.89 -4.79 -11.00
N HIS A 65 -18.17 -4.85 -10.63
CA HIS A 65 -19.27 -4.55 -11.52
C HIS A 65 -19.32 -3.07 -11.92
N THR A 66 -19.04 -2.17 -10.98
CA THR A 66 -18.92 -0.73 -11.27
C THR A 66 -17.69 -0.45 -12.14
N ILE A 67 -16.57 -1.12 -11.90
CA ILE A 67 -15.36 -1.00 -12.74
C ILE A 67 -15.65 -1.47 -14.17
N SER A 68 -16.31 -2.61 -14.32
CA SER A 68 -16.73 -3.17 -15.62
C SER A 68 -17.54 -2.15 -16.43
N LYS A 69 -18.53 -1.50 -15.79
CA LYS A 69 -19.32 -0.42 -16.42
C LYS A 69 -18.46 0.80 -16.77
N LYS A 70 -17.58 1.24 -15.88
CA LYS A 70 -16.72 2.42 -16.10
C LYS A 70 -15.72 2.23 -17.24
N LEU A 71 -15.15 1.03 -17.35
CA LEU A 71 -14.14 0.70 -18.36
C LEU A 71 -14.74 0.12 -19.65
N ASN A 72 -16.06 -0.09 -19.68
CA ASN A 72 -16.78 -0.72 -20.79
C ASN A 72 -16.18 -2.08 -21.22
N ILE A 73 -15.89 -2.93 -20.24
CA ILE A 73 -15.36 -4.30 -20.44
C ILE A 73 -16.15 -5.30 -19.62
N ALA A 74 -16.09 -6.58 -19.98
CA ALA A 74 -16.81 -7.63 -19.27
C ALA A 74 -16.37 -7.76 -17.80
N TYR A 75 -17.33 -8.08 -16.91
CA TYR A 75 -17.07 -8.36 -15.50
C TYR A 75 -15.98 -9.43 -15.31
N THR A 76 -16.02 -10.50 -16.10
CA THR A 76 -15.04 -11.59 -16.07
C THR A 76 -13.63 -11.11 -16.39
N THR A 77 -13.50 -10.13 -17.28
CA THR A 77 -12.22 -9.48 -17.59
C THR A 77 -11.69 -8.72 -16.39
N VAL A 78 -12.53 -7.92 -15.71
CA VAL A 78 -12.13 -7.21 -14.48
C VAL A 78 -11.76 -8.20 -13.37
N ALA A 79 -12.53 -9.26 -13.18
CA ALA A 79 -12.24 -10.31 -12.21
C ALA A 79 -10.90 -10.99 -12.49
N THR A 80 -10.61 -11.29 -13.76
CA THR A 80 -9.33 -11.87 -14.18
C THR A 80 -8.16 -10.95 -13.85
N TYR A 81 -8.29 -9.64 -14.11
CA TYR A 81 -7.26 -8.67 -13.74
C TYR A 81 -7.11 -8.54 -12.22
N ARG A 82 -8.21 -8.54 -11.46
CA ARG A 82 -8.18 -8.56 -9.99
C ARG A 82 -7.40 -9.78 -9.48
N ASP A 83 -7.62 -10.96 -10.03
CA ASP A 83 -6.89 -12.17 -9.61
C ASP A 83 -5.40 -12.09 -9.96
N ARG A 84 -5.04 -11.51 -11.11
CA ARG A 84 -3.64 -11.24 -11.46
C ARG A 84 -2.97 -10.25 -10.51
N ILE A 85 -3.67 -9.17 -10.14
CA ILE A 85 -3.20 -8.19 -9.16
C ILE A 85 -2.92 -8.88 -7.82
N LEU A 86 -3.86 -9.68 -7.32
CA LEU A 86 -3.69 -10.45 -6.09
C LEU A 86 -2.50 -11.40 -6.15
N LYS A 87 -2.36 -12.13 -7.26
CA LYS A 87 -1.24 -13.05 -7.47
C LYS A 87 0.11 -12.32 -7.50
N LYS A 88 0.20 -11.17 -8.17
CA LYS A 88 1.42 -10.37 -8.26
C LYS A 88 1.80 -9.78 -6.89
N THR A 89 0.81 -9.35 -6.11
CA THR A 89 1.01 -8.78 -4.77
C THR A 89 1.11 -9.82 -3.66
N LYS A 90 0.89 -11.11 -3.99
CA LYS A 90 0.92 -12.24 -3.06
C LYS A 90 -0.07 -12.11 -1.90
N VAL A 91 -1.22 -11.49 -2.15
CA VAL A 91 -2.33 -11.38 -1.19
C VAL A 91 -3.52 -12.23 -1.64
N SER A 92 -4.37 -12.62 -0.70
CA SER A 92 -5.46 -13.58 -0.96
C SER A 92 -6.82 -12.92 -1.16
N SER A 93 -6.96 -11.66 -0.76
CA SER A 93 -8.22 -10.92 -0.82
C SER A 93 -8.06 -9.49 -1.31
N THR A 94 -9.15 -8.93 -1.83
CA THR A 94 -9.18 -7.51 -2.24
C THR A 94 -9.00 -6.59 -1.04
N THR A 95 -9.50 -6.96 0.13
CA THR A 95 -9.30 -6.22 1.37
C THR A 95 -7.83 -6.19 1.79
N GLU A 96 -7.14 -7.33 1.72
CA GLU A 96 -5.69 -7.38 1.96
C GLU A 96 -4.93 -6.52 0.95
N PHE A 97 -5.31 -6.54 -0.32
CA PHE A 97 -4.71 -5.69 -1.34
C PHE A 97 -4.88 -4.19 -1.03
N ILE A 98 -6.09 -3.77 -0.63
CA ILE A 98 -6.37 -2.38 -0.24
C ILE A 98 -5.50 -2.00 0.96
N ARG A 99 -5.48 -2.82 2.00
CA ARG A 99 -4.68 -2.57 3.20
C ARG A 99 -3.19 -2.45 2.88
N LEU A 100 -2.65 -3.40 2.12
CA LEU A 100 -1.26 -3.38 1.67
C LEU A 100 -0.93 -2.12 0.86
N SER A 101 -1.84 -1.68 -0.01
CA SER A 101 -1.66 -0.47 -0.80
C SER A 101 -1.57 0.78 0.08
N LEU A 102 -2.47 0.90 1.06
CA LEU A 102 -2.48 2.00 2.02
C LEU A 102 -1.23 2.01 2.91
N ASP A 103 -0.80 0.83 3.37
CA ASP A 103 0.42 0.69 4.17
C ASP A 103 1.64 1.19 3.39
N ILE A 104 1.79 0.79 2.13
CA ILE A 104 2.90 1.24 1.28
C ILE A 104 2.83 2.74 1.00
N GLU A 105 1.64 3.29 0.73
CA GLU A 105 1.47 4.73 0.51
C GLU A 105 1.84 5.55 1.77
N ALA A 106 1.42 5.09 2.95
CA ALA A 106 1.78 5.72 4.23
C ALA A 106 3.28 5.67 4.50
N ILE A 107 3.92 4.54 4.19
CA ILE A 107 5.37 4.36 4.37
C ILE A 107 6.14 5.23 3.39
N ARG A 108 5.72 5.33 2.14
CA ARG A 108 6.33 6.23 1.15
C ARG A 108 6.26 7.68 1.60
N TYR A 109 5.10 8.11 2.10
CA TYR A 109 4.94 9.46 2.64
C TYR A 109 5.91 9.73 3.82
N GLN A 110 6.07 8.76 4.72
CA GLN A 110 7.03 8.87 5.82
C GLN A 110 8.49 8.89 5.31
N ALA A 111 8.83 8.03 4.36
CA ALA A 111 10.16 7.95 3.76
C ALA A 111 10.61 9.28 3.12
N GLU A 112 9.73 9.90 2.32
CA GLU A 112 9.95 11.19 1.67
C GLU A 112 10.07 12.32 2.71
N THR A 113 9.26 12.28 3.78
CA THR A 113 9.30 13.29 4.86
C THR A 113 10.58 13.22 5.70
N TYR A 114 11.20 12.03 5.80
CA TYR A 114 12.40 11.80 6.61
C TYR A 114 13.71 11.72 5.79
N ASP A 115 13.67 12.01 4.48
CA ASP A 115 14.83 11.97 3.58
C ASP A 115 15.59 10.62 3.65
N LEU A 116 14.83 9.53 3.84
CA LEU A 116 15.39 8.18 3.96
C LEU A 116 15.74 7.63 2.57
N PRO A 117 16.89 6.96 2.40
CA PRO A 117 17.35 6.51 1.09
C PRO A 117 16.55 5.28 0.65
N PHE A 118 15.36 5.52 0.10
CA PHE A 118 14.69 4.57 -0.78
C PHE A 118 15.17 4.82 -2.21
N GLY A 119 16.47 4.53 -2.44
CA GLY A 119 17.11 4.42 -3.75
C GLY A 119 17.26 2.97 -4.17
#